data_AF-A0A1V3JYF2-F1
#
_entry.id   AF-A0A1V3JYF2-F1
#
_cell.length_a   1.000
_cell.length_b   1.000
_cell.length_c   1.000
_cell.angle_alpha   90.00
_cell.angle_beta   90.00
_cell.angle_gamma   90.00
#
_symmetry.space_group_name_H-M   'P 1'
#
loop_
_entity.id
_entity.type
_entity.pdbx_description
1 polymer ?
#
loop_
_entity_poly.entity_id
_entity_poly.type
_entity_poly.pdbx_seq_one_letter_code
_entity_poly.pdbx_strand_id
1 'polypeptide(L)'
;MKYYTYLLCFSILFFLSLSVFVSAKTIVVRISEDTQNLTGYIDSKEQRIIEPNTSIRDTKNLANSVEFEVYMVNENFSSRSVFVSGEGVCNGFEGDNGVDFINSTNNYIYPNDDSQYYGGIIGASLYRQDDPQNIQYAPIYVIDNPQLEKEIREREGRQIKQTIKDTVDSNKQLLNKMVCKKGAK
;
A
#
# COMPACT_ATOMS: atom_id res chain seq x y z
N MET A 1 -27.14 42.83 -39.73
CA MET A 1 -27.18 42.25 -38.38
C MET A 1 -27.10 40.73 -38.49
N LYS A 2 -25.94 40.15 -38.13
CA LYS A 2 -25.77 38.70 -37.93
C LYS A 2 -24.88 38.55 -36.69
N TYR A 3 -25.44 37.99 -35.62
CA TYR A 3 -24.71 37.67 -34.40
C TYR A 3 -23.94 36.37 -34.63
N TYR A 4 -22.61 36.40 -34.48
CA TYR A 4 -21.79 35.21 -34.40
C TYR A 4 -21.56 34.87 -32.92
N THR A 5 -22.20 33.79 -32.48
CA THR A 5 -21.99 33.16 -31.19
C THR A 5 -20.68 32.35 -31.26
N TYR A 6 -19.63 32.81 -30.58
CA TYR A 6 -18.41 32.03 -30.42
C TYR A 6 -18.61 31.00 -29.31
N LEU A 7 -18.64 29.73 -29.70
CA LEU A 7 -18.59 28.57 -28.81
C LEU A 7 -17.18 28.49 -28.22
N LEU A 8 -17.04 28.78 -26.92
CA LEU A 8 -15.82 28.50 -26.14
C LEU A 8 -15.72 26.98 -25.96
N CYS A 9 -14.93 26.32 -26.80
CA CYS A 9 -14.53 24.94 -26.58
C CYS A 9 -13.34 24.94 -25.60
N PHE A 10 -13.62 24.91 -24.30
CA PHE A 10 -12.61 24.60 -23.28
C PHE A 10 -12.25 23.12 -23.45
N SER A 11 -11.17 22.85 -24.18
CA SER A 11 -10.51 21.56 -24.18
C SER A 11 -9.87 21.33 -22.81
N ILE A 12 -10.63 20.73 -21.89
CA ILE A 12 -10.08 20.15 -20.67
C ILE A 12 -9.31 18.90 -21.11
N LEU A 13 -8.03 19.07 -21.44
CA LEU A 13 -7.08 17.98 -21.42
C LEU A 13 -6.94 17.57 -19.95
N PHE A 14 -7.82 16.67 -19.51
CA PHE A 14 -7.58 15.86 -18.33
C PHE A 14 -6.27 15.10 -18.60
N PHE A 15 -5.19 15.60 -18.03
CA PHE A 15 -4.00 14.79 -17.77
C PHE A 15 -4.42 13.73 -16.74
N LEU A 16 -5.10 12.69 -17.20
CA LEU A 16 -5.07 11.40 -16.53
C LEU A 16 -3.60 10.97 -16.61
N SER A 17 -2.83 11.24 -15.57
CA SER A 17 -1.61 10.48 -15.35
C SER A 17 -2.05 9.03 -15.37
N LEU A 18 -1.70 8.29 -16.44
CA LEU A 18 -1.75 6.85 -16.41
C LEU A 18 -0.80 6.45 -15.28
N SER A 19 -1.32 6.28 -14.08
CA SER A 19 -0.68 5.45 -13.08
C SER A 19 -0.73 4.06 -13.69
N VAL A 20 0.33 3.71 -14.44
CA VAL A 20 0.58 2.34 -14.84
C VAL A 20 0.55 1.56 -13.54
N PHE A 21 -0.47 0.72 -13.36
CA PHE A 21 -0.53 -0.22 -12.27
C PHE A 21 0.57 -1.25 -12.53
N VAL A 22 1.79 -0.91 -12.14
CA VAL A 22 2.91 -1.85 -12.22
C VAL A 22 2.63 -2.93 -11.18
N SER A 23 2.55 -4.18 -11.63
CA SER A 23 2.35 -5.34 -10.76
C SER A 23 3.44 -5.35 -9.68
N ALA A 24 3.04 -5.49 -8.41
CA ALA A 24 3.96 -5.64 -7.29
C ALA A 24 4.99 -6.74 -7.56
N LYS A 25 4.57 -7.80 -8.26
CA LYS A 25 5.42 -8.90 -8.72
C LYS A 25 6.52 -8.42 -9.67
N THR A 26 6.23 -7.54 -10.63
CA THR A 26 7.24 -7.01 -11.56
C THR A 26 8.26 -6.11 -10.86
N ILE A 27 7.85 -5.31 -9.87
CA ILE A 27 8.76 -4.45 -9.10
C ILE A 27 9.71 -5.33 -8.28
N VAL A 28 9.16 -6.29 -7.54
CA VAL A 28 9.91 -7.19 -6.66
C VAL A 28 10.79 -8.18 -7.42
N VAL A 29 10.33 -8.76 -8.53
CA VAL A 29 11.10 -9.71 -9.36
C VAL A 29 12.27 -9.03 -10.07
N ARG A 30 12.16 -7.74 -10.43
CA ARG A 30 13.32 -6.97 -10.93
C ARG A 30 14.40 -6.75 -9.87
N ILE A 31 14.06 -6.99 -8.61
CA ILE A 31 14.79 -6.52 -7.44
C ILE A 31 15.37 -7.69 -6.63
N SER A 32 14.85 -8.92 -6.75
CA SER A 32 15.40 -10.13 -6.12
C SER A 32 15.29 -11.34 -7.05
N GLU A 33 16.43 -11.98 -7.33
CA GLU A 33 16.51 -13.13 -8.25
C GLU A 33 16.18 -14.48 -7.59
N ASP A 34 16.06 -14.60 -6.26
CA ASP A 34 15.97 -15.94 -5.64
C ASP A 34 15.34 -15.98 -4.24
N THR A 35 14.02 -15.81 -4.12
CA THR A 35 13.28 -16.19 -2.88
C THR A 35 11.76 -16.31 -3.12
N GLN A 36 11.17 -17.41 -2.65
CA GLN A 36 9.72 -17.69 -2.77
C GLN A 36 8.81 -16.74 -1.96
N ASN A 37 9.36 -16.03 -0.97
CA ASN A 37 8.69 -14.98 -0.20
C ASN A 37 9.62 -13.78 -0.11
N LEU A 38 9.26 -12.65 -0.74
CA LEU A 38 10.05 -11.42 -0.69
C LEU A 38 9.29 -10.32 0.05
N THR A 39 9.97 -9.66 0.98
CA THR A 39 9.54 -8.37 1.56
C THR A 39 10.55 -7.30 1.20
N GLY A 40 10.12 -6.27 0.46
CA GLY A 40 10.97 -5.14 0.07
C GLY A 40 10.44 -3.83 0.65
N TYR A 41 11.33 -3.00 1.19
CA TYR A 41 11.01 -1.63 1.63
C TYR A 41 11.59 -0.67 0.60
N ILE A 42 10.81 0.26 0.09
CA ILE A 42 11.23 1.18 -0.97
C ILE A 42 10.96 2.60 -0.52
N ASP A 43 12.00 3.43 -0.51
CA ASP A 43 11.82 4.88 -0.43
C ASP A 43 11.35 5.37 -1.80
N SER A 44 10.15 5.97 -1.87
CA SER A 44 9.54 6.43 -3.12
C SER A 44 10.42 7.45 -3.86
N LYS A 45 11.27 8.20 -3.15
CA LYS A 45 12.18 9.19 -3.74
C LYS A 45 13.42 8.56 -4.37
N GLU A 46 13.96 7.51 -3.74
CA GLU A 46 15.24 6.90 -4.15
C GLU A 46 15.07 5.56 -4.89
N GLN A 47 13.85 5.01 -4.94
CA GLN A 47 13.50 3.73 -5.60
C GLN A 47 14.47 2.58 -5.27
N ARG A 48 15.01 2.57 -4.05
CA ARG A 48 16.00 1.59 -3.59
C ARG A 48 15.42 0.68 -2.53
N ILE A 49 15.83 -0.59 -2.53
CA ILE A 49 15.52 -1.49 -1.43
C ILE A 49 16.22 -0.98 -0.17
N ILE A 50 15.45 -0.91 0.90
CA ILE A 50 15.92 -0.63 2.24
C ILE A 50 15.82 -1.93 3.02
N GLU A 51 16.92 -2.32 3.65
CA GLU A 51 16.94 -3.43 4.60
C GLU A 51 16.90 -2.84 6.03
N PRO A 52 15.71 -2.61 6.61
CA PRO A 52 15.59 -1.93 7.89
C PRO A 52 16.17 -2.71 9.07
N ASN A 53 16.52 -3.98 8.88
CA ASN A 53 17.08 -4.86 9.91
C ASN A 53 18.62 -4.88 9.95
N THR A 54 19.30 -4.48 8.86
CA THR A 54 20.76 -4.65 8.70
C THR A 54 21.50 -3.32 8.60
N SER A 55 20.80 -2.22 8.30
CA SER A 55 21.44 -0.92 8.04
C SER A 55 20.79 0.24 8.80
N ILE A 56 21.51 0.77 9.79
CA ILE A 56 21.12 1.95 10.59
C ILE A 56 20.87 3.18 9.70
N ARG A 57 21.64 3.33 8.62
CA ARG A 57 21.49 4.42 7.65
C ARG A 57 20.16 4.30 6.90
N ASP A 58 19.77 3.08 6.52
CA ASP A 58 18.57 2.86 5.73
C ASP A 58 17.32 2.99 6.59
N THR A 59 17.36 2.54 7.86
CA THR A 59 16.32 2.84 8.85
C THR A 59 16.17 4.35 9.06
N LYS A 60 17.28 5.10 9.18
CA LYS A 60 17.23 6.56 9.37
C LYS A 60 16.67 7.28 8.15
N ASN A 61 17.00 6.84 6.94
CA ASN A 61 16.43 7.44 5.73
C ASN A 61 14.93 7.17 5.68
N LEU A 62 14.50 5.91 5.85
CA LEU A 62 13.09 5.52 5.90
C LEU A 62 12.29 6.27 6.96
N ALA A 63 12.89 6.50 8.13
CA ALA A 63 12.25 7.22 9.24
C ALA A 63 11.95 8.69 8.92
N ASN A 64 12.81 9.31 8.10
CA ASN A 64 12.68 10.72 7.72
C ASN A 64 12.02 10.91 6.34
N SER A 65 11.78 9.83 5.59
CA SER A 65 11.07 9.91 4.31
C SER A 65 9.65 10.42 4.55
N VAL A 66 9.19 11.30 3.65
CA VAL A 66 7.79 11.77 3.64
C VAL A 66 6.85 10.71 3.11
N GLU A 67 7.38 9.74 2.36
CA GLU A 67 6.66 8.58 1.86
C GLU A 67 7.61 7.38 1.78
N PHE A 68 7.11 6.20 2.13
CA PHE A 68 7.76 4.95 1.75
C PHE A 68 6.75 3.83 1.52
N GLU A 69 7.22 2.79 0.85
CA GLU A 69 6.41 1.65 0.47
C GLU A 69 6.99 0.34 0.98
N VAL A 70 6.11 -0.62 1.27
CA VAL A 70 6.48 -1.99 1.63
C VAL A 70 5.74 -2.94 0.74
N TYR A 71 6.49 -3.78 0.04
CA TYR A 71 5.98 -4.81 -0.82
C TYR A 71 6.17 -6.16 -0.16
N MET A 72 5.15 -7.01 -0.20
CA MET A 72 5.29 -8.44 0.11
C MET A 72 4.79 -9.23 -1.08
N VAL A 73 5.57 -10.19 -1.58
CA VAL A 73 5.20 -10.99 -2.75
C VAL A 73 5.59 -12.44 -2.54
N ASN A 74 4.69 -13.34 -2.88
CA ASN A 74 4.95 -14.76 -3.10
C ASN A 74 4.08 -15.29 -4.25
N GLU A 75 4.10 -16.59 -4.47
CA GLU A 75 3.38 -17.22 -5.58
C GLU A 75 1.86 -17.05 -5.52
N ASN A 76 1.29 -16.93 -4.32
CA ASN A 76 -0.16 -16.90 -4.10
C ASN A 76 -0.67 -15.53 -3.62
N PHE A 77 0.23 -14.59 -3.36
CA PHE A 77 -0.10 -13.35 -2.68
C PHE A 77 0.82 -12.22 -3.10
N SER A 78 0.27 -11.02 -3.20
CA SER A 78 1.04 -9.79 -3.13
C SER A 78 0.36 -8.73 -2.29
N SER A 79 1.16 -7.85 -1.70
CA SER A 79 0.69 -6.62 -1.09
C SER A 79 1.62 -5.45 -1.32
N ARG A 80 1.04 -4.26 -1.23
CA ARG A 80 1.73 -2.97 -1.23
C ARG A 80 1.15 -2.10 -0.13
N SER A 81 1.95 -1.79 0.88
CA SER A 81 1.66 -0.78 1.89
C SER A 81 2.37 0.52 1.52
N VAL A 82 1.68 1.65 1.60
CA VAL A 82 2.22 2.99 1.40
C VAL A 82 2.00 3.77 2.69
N PHE A 83 3.03 4.45 3.16
CA PHE A 83 3.03 5.27 4.36
C PHE A 83 3.40 6.69 3.99
N VAL A 84 2.57 7.68 4.34
CA VAL A 84 2.77 9.08 3.96
C VAL A 84 2.63 9.99 5.18
N SER A 85 3.55 10.93 5.34
CA SER A 85 3.39 12.06 6.24
C SER A 85 4.22 13.26 5.78
N GLY A 86 3.59 14.43 5.68
CA GLY A 86 4.23 15.66 5.15
C GLY A 86 5.40 16.18 5.99
N GLU A 87 5.47 15.82 7.27
CA GLU A 87 6.56 16.16 8.19
C GLU A 87 7.62 15.04 8.34
N GLY A 88 7.50 13.97 7.55
CA GLY A 88 8.28 12.74 7.65
C GLY A 88 7.53 11.68 8.44
N VAL A 89 7.56 10.42 7.98
CA VAL A 89 6.73 9.33 8.52
C VAL A 89 6.89 9.15 10.03
N CYS A 90 8.12 9.20 10.57
CA CYS A 90 8.28 9.04 12.02
C CYS A 90 7.89 10.26 12.83
N ASN A 91 8.06 11.48 12.30
CA ASN A 91 7.58 12.67 12.97
C ASN A 91 6.04 12.66 13.04
N GLY A 92 5.38 12.33 11.92
CA GLY A 92 3.92 12.18 11.87
C GLY A 92 3.40 11.08 12.79
N PHE A 93 4.06 9.92 12.81
CA PHE A 93 3.67 8.80 13.68
C PHE A 93 3.82 9.14 15.17
N GLU A 94 4.81 9.96 15.51
CA GLU A 94 5.09 10.39 16.88
C GLU A 94 4.25 11.58 17.35
N GLY A 95 3.81 12.41 16.41
CA GLY A 95 3.03 13.62 16.66
C GLY A 95 1.53 13.44 16.43
N ASP A 96 0.84 14.57 16.34
CA ASP A 96 -0.62 14.64 16.29
C ASP A 96 -1.20 14.52 14.87
N ASN A 97 -0.37 14.63 13.83
CA ASN A 97 -0.82 14.58 12.44
C ASN A 97 -0.99 13.13 11.93
N GLY A 98 -0.22 12.19 12.47
CA GLY A 98 -0.27 10.78 12.09
C GLY A 98 0.42 10.47 10.77
N VAL A 99 0.25 9.22 10.35
CA VAL A 99 0.74 8.69 9.08
C VAL A 99 -0.43 8.14 8.30
N ASP A 100 -0.67 8.67 7.12
CA ASP A 100 -1.64 8.09 6.20
C ASP A 100 -1.08 6.78 5.66
N PHE A 101 -1.89 5.74 5.78
CA PHE A 101 -1.54 4.37 5.46
C PHE A 101 -2.54 3.82 4.46
N ILE A 102 -2.03 3.28 3.36
CA ILE A 102 -2.83 2.55 2.37
C ILE A 102 -2.18 1.19 2.13
N ASN A 103 -2.93 0.11 2.30
CA ASN A 103 -2.49 -1.23 1.96
C ASN A 103 -3.40 -1.86 0.92
N SER A 104 -2.80 -2.33 -0.18
CA SER A 104 -3.47 -3.09 -1.23
C SER A 104 -3.02 -4.55 -1.16
N THR A 105 -3.95 -5.49 -1.30
CA THR A 105 -3.70 -6.93 -1.25
C THR A 105 -4.32 -7.65 -2.44
N ASN A 106 -3.59 -8.63 -2.97
CA ASN A 106 -4.04 -9.54 -4.01
C ASN A 106 -3.71 -10.97 -3.58
N ASN A 107 -4.73 -11.81 -3.42
CA ASN A 107 -4.62 -13.26 -3.24
C ASN A 107 -4.95 -13.91 -4.58
N TYR A 108 -3.97 -14.55 -5.21
CA TYR A 108 -4.11 -15.14 -6.53
C TYR A 108 -4.94 -16.43 -6.46
N ILE A 109 -5.81 -16.63 -7.45
CA ILE A 109 -6.60 -17.86 -7.58
C ILE A 109 -5.71 -19.03 -7.98
N TYR A 110 -4.73 -18.76 -8.85
CA TYR A 110 -3.74 -19.73 -9.28
C TYR A 110 -2.33 -19.24 -8.92
N PRO A 111 -1.45 -20.12 -8.41
CA PRO A 111 -0.08 -19.74 -8.12
C PRO A 111 0.60 -19.15 -9.35
N ASN A 112 1.30 -18.04 -9.15
CA ASN A 112 2.04 -17.29 -10.14
C ASN A 112 1.21 -16.59 -11.24
N ASP A 113 -0.12 -16.61 -11.18
CA ASP A 113 -1.03 -15.97 -12.12
C ASP A 113 -1.71 -14.74 -11.50
N ASP A 114 -1.38 -13.55 -11.99
CA ASP A 114 -1.96 -12.29 -11.51
C ASP A 114 -3.21 -11.84 -12.29
N SER A 115 -3.71 -12.65 -13.22
CA SER A 115 -4.92 -12.35 -13.99
C SER A 115 -6.21 -12.53 -13.17
N GLN A 116 -6.21 -13.43 -12.18
CA GLN A 116 -7.37 -13.69 -11.32
C GLN A 116 -6.97 -13.68 -9.85
N TYR A 117 -7.61 -12.81 -9.08
CA TYR A 117 -7.31 -12.61 -7.66
C TYR A 117 -8.49 -12.00 -6.89
N TYR A 118 -8.40 -12.08 -5.57
CA TYR A 118 -9.27 -11.34 -4.65
C TYR A 118 -8.45 -10.67 -3.55
N GLY A 119 -8.99 -9.62 -2.94
CA GLY A 119 -8.35 -8.95 -1.84
C GLY A 119 -9.05 -7.65 -1.50
N GLY A 120 -8.27 -6.61 -1.25
CA GLY A 120 -8.84 -5.29 -1.00
C GLY A 120 -7.82 -4.22 -0.69
N ILE A 121 -8.36 -3.01 -0.53
CA ILE A 121 -7.63 -1.81 -0.17
C ILE A 121 -8.07 -1.37 1.22
N ILE A 122 -7.13 -1.23 2.14
CA ILE A 122 -7.34 -0.70 3.48
C ILE A 122 -6.67 0.67 3.55
N GLY A 123 -7.42 1.68 3.98
CA GLY A 123 -6.89 3.00 4.32
C GLY A 123 -7.02 3.25 5.82
N ALA A 124 -6.05 3.90 6.46
CA ALA A 124 -6.13 4.35 7.85
C ALA A 124 -5.15 5.49 8.12
N SER A 125 -5.34 6.20 9.23
CA SER A 125 -4.34 7.12 9.81
C SER A 125 -3.73 6.46 11.05
N LEU A 126 -2.41 6.28 11.06
CA LEU A 126 -1.67 5.57 12.10
C LEU A 126 -0.97 6.56 13.05
N TYR A 127 -1.11 6.31 14.35
CA TYR A 127 -0.49 7.08 15.42
C TYR A 127 0.24 6.14 16.37
N ARG A 128 1.30 6.61 17.03
CA ARG A 128 2.02 5.81 18.01
C ARG A 128 1.17 5.50 19.24
N GLN A 129 0.62 6.54 19.87
CA GLN A 129 -0.09 6.41 21.14
C GLN A 129 -1.58 6.16 20.96
N ASP A 130 -2.20 6.77 19.95
CA ASP A 130 -3.64 6.67 19.74
C ASP A 130 -4.04 5.48 18.86
N ASP A 131 -5.30 5.07 18.98
CA ASP A 131 -5.89 4.09 18.09
C ASP A 131 -5.88 4.58 16.64
N PRO A 132 -5.71 3.69 15.65
CA PRO A 132 -5.80 4.04 14.25
C PRO A 132 -7.15 4.70 13.93
N GLN A 133 -7.11 5.78 13.15
CA GLN A 133 -8.29 6.55 12.79
C GLN A 133 -8.60 6.43 11.28
N ASN A 134 -9.74 6.96 10.86
CA ASN A 134 -10.13 7.06 9.44
C ASN A 134 -10.06 5.72 8.68
N ILE A 135 -10.32 4.61 9.38
CA ILE A 135 -10.20 3.27 8.81
C ILE A 135 -11.27 3.08 7.74
N GLN A 136 -10.83 2.73 6.53
CA GLN A 136 -11.66 2.49 5.36
C GLN A 136 -11.25 1.18 4.69
N TYR A 137 -12.21 0.51 4.05
CA TYR A 137 -11.95 -0.73 3.32
C TYR A 137 -12.78 -0.81 2.04
N ALA A 138 -12.14 -1.25 0.96
CA ALA A 138 -12.78 -1.58 -0.30
C ALA A 138 -12.34 -2.99 -0.77
N PRO A 139 -13.27 -3.95 -0.92
CA PRO A 139 -12.92 -5.27 -1.44
C PRO A 139 -12.72 -5.24 -2.96
N ILE A 140 -11.83 -6.10 -3.45
CA ILE A 140 -11.54 -6.28 -4.88
C ILE A 140 -11.69 -7.75 -5.24
N TYR A 141 -12.40 -8.03 -6.33
CA TYR A 141 -12.56 -9.37 -6.90
C TYR A 141 -12.37 -9.27 -8.41
N VAL A 142 -11.34 -9.94 -8.92
CA VAL A 142 -11.05 -10.11 -10.33
C VAL A 142 -11.06 -11.61 -10.58
N ILE A 143 -12.25 -12.17 -10.80
CA ILE A 143 -12.46 -13.62 -10.88
C ILE A 143 -13.44 -13.88 -12.02
N ASP A 144 -13.07 -14.71 -12.99
CA ASP A 144 -13.90 -14.97 -14.17
C ASP A 144 -15.06 -15.92 -13.86
N ASN A 145 -14.86 -16.84 -12.92
CA ASN A 145 -15.90 -17.80 -12.52
C ASN A 145 -16.85 -17.16 -11.48
N PRO A 146 -18.12 -16.89 -11.84
CA PRO A 146 -19.05 -16.19 -10.96
C PRO A 146 -19.47 -16.99 -9.72
N GLN A 147 -19.47 -18.33 -9.81
CA GLN A 147 -19.78 -19.18 -8.67
C GLN A 147 -18.64 -19.15 -7.65
N LEU A 148 -17.39 -19.24 -8.13
CA LEU A 148 -16.21 -19.12 -7.30
C LEU A 148 -16.11 -17.72 -6.66
N GLU A 149 -16.39 -16.67 -7.42
CA GLU A 149 -16.42 -15.29 -6.92
C GLU A 149 -17.40 -15.14 -5.77
N LYS A 150 -18.63 -15.67 -5.92
CA LYS A 150 -19.65 -15.64 -4.88
C LYS A 150 -19.18 -16.35 -3.61
N GLU A 151 -18.61 -17.54 -3.75
CA GLU A 151 -18.08 -18.32 -2.61
C GLU A 151 -16.96 -17.59 -1.87
N ILE A 152 -16.04 -16.95 -2.62
CA ILE A 152 -14.97 -16.13 -2.05
C ILE A 152 -15.55 -14.91 -1.33
N ARG A 153 -16.46 -14.15 -1.96
CA ARG A 153 -17.11 -12.98 -1.35
C ARG A 153 -17.77 -13.32 -0.01
N GLU A 154 -18.50 -14.42 0.06
CA GLU A 154 -19.16 -14.88 1.29
C GLU A 154 -18.13 -15.29 2.38
N ARG A 155 -17.03 -15.93 1.99
CA ARG A 155 -15.95 -16.28 2.92
C ARG A 155 -15.24 -15.04 3.47
N GLU A 156 -14.77 -14.15 2.60
CA GLU A 156 -14.01 -12.96 2.98
C GLU A 156 -14.88 -11.99 3.80
N GLY A 157 -16.15 -11.85 3.44
CA GLY A 157 -17.11 -11.01 4.17
C GLY A 157 -17.28 -11.41 5.65
N ARG A 158 -17.05 -12.68 6.00
CA ARG A 158 -17.11 -13.14 7.41
C ARG A 158 -15.89 -12.74 8.23
N GLN A 159 -14.74 -12.56 7.59
CA GLN A 159 -13.46 -12.32 8.26
C GLN A 159 -13.00 -10.86 8.16
N ILE A 160 -13.71 -10.04 7.38
CA ILE A 160 -13.21 -8.73 6.97
C ILE A 160 -12.83 -7.80 8.14
N LYS A 161 -13.64 -7.78 9.21
CA LYS A 161 -13.33 -6.95 10.39
C LYS A 161 -12.00 -7.33 11.03
N GLN A 162 -11.71 -8.62 11.10
CA GLN A 162 -10.47 -9.14 11.66
C GLN A 162 -9.29 -8.86 10.73
N THR A 163 -9.46 -9.08 9.41
CA THR A 163 -8.44 -8.76 8.39
C THR A 163 -8.03 -7.30 8.43
N ILE A 164 -8.99 -6.37 8.54
CA ILE A 164 -8.72 -4.93 8.66
C ILE A 164 -7.89 -4.66 9.92
N LYS A 165 -8.34 -5.18 11.06
CA LYS A 165 -7.67 -4.98 12.35
C LYS A 165 -6.23 -5.49 12.31
N ASP A 166 -6.01 -6.72 11.85
CA ASP A 166 -4.69 -7.34 11.82
C ASP A 166 -3.73 -6.62 10.86
N THR A 167 -4.25 -6.17 9.72
CA THR A 167 -3.45 -5.40 8.75
C THR A 167 -3.03 -4.05 9.32
N VAL A 168 -3.96 -3.30 9.91
CA VAL A 168 -3.66 -1.99 10.51
C VAL A 168 -2.71 -2.14 11.70
N ASP A 169 -2.96 -3.10 12.59
CA ASP A 169 -2.14 -3.34 13.78
C ASP A 169 -0.72 -3.77 13.42
N SER A 170 -0.56 -4.70 12.47
CA SER A 170 0.76 -5.18 12.04
C SER A 170 1.59 -4.06 11.41
N ASN A 171 0.98 -3.17 10.61
CA ASN A 171 1.67 -2.05 9.99
C ASN A 171 1.96 -0.93 11.02
N LYS A 172 1.10 -0.70 12.01
CA LYS A 172 1.42 0.16 13.18
C LYS A 172 2.61 -0.40 13.97
N GLN A 173 2.67 -1.73 14.15
CA GLN A 173 3.79 -2.39 14.83
C GLN A 173 5.09 -2.31 14.03
N LEU A 174 5.02 -2.40 12.69
CA LEU A 174 6.16 -2.18 11.81
C LEU A 174 6.76 -0.78 12.03
N LEU A 175 5.92 0.26 12.00
CA LEU A 175 6.35 1.63 12.30
C LEU A 175 6.96 1.72 13.71
N ASN A 176 6.30 1.15 14.70
CA ASN A 176 6.72 1.29 16.09
C ASN A 176 8.05 0.57 16.41
N LYS A 177 8.23 -0.66 15.90
CA LYS A 177 9.33 -1.55 16.30
C LYS A 177 10.53 -1.50 15.35
N MET A 178 10.31 -1.21 14.07
CA MET A 178 11.35 -1.30 13.05
C MET A 178 11.72 0.08 12.49
N VAL A 179 10.75 0.84 11.99
CA VAL A 179 11.03 2.08 11.24
C VAL A 179 11.31 3.26 12.17
N CYS A 180 10.39 3.54 13.09
CA CYS A 180 10.45 4.69 13.99
C CYS A 180 10.97 4.32 15.37
N LYS A 181 11.75 3.24 15.48
CA LYS A 181 12.22 2.74 16.76
C LYS A 181 12.90 3.86 17.55
N LYS A 182 12.36 4.20 18.73
CA LYS A 182 13.08 5.08 19.65
C LYS A 182 14.37 4.39 20.06
N GLY A 183 15.50 5.06 19.85
CA GLY A 183 16.74 4.68 20.52
C GLY A 183 16.48 4.63 22.03
N ALA A 184 17.00 3.61 22.72
CA ALA A 184 17.12 3.71 24.18
C ALA A 184 17.93 4.98 24.45
N LYS A 185 17.31 5.98 25.08
CA LYS A 185 18.04 7.12 25.62
C LYS A 185 18.95 6.66 26.74
#